data_AF-A0A183M829-F1
#
_entry.id   AF-A0A183M829-F1
#
_cell.length_a   1.000
_cell.length_b   1.000
_cell.length_c   1.000
_cell.angle_alpha   90.00
_cell.angle_beta   90.00
_cell.angle_gamma   90.00
#
_symmetry.space_group_name_H-M   'P 1'
#
loop_
_entity.id
_entity.type
_entity.pdbx_description
1 polymer ?
#
loop_
_entity_poly.entity_id
_entity_poly.type
_entity_poly.pdbx_seq_one_letter_code
_entity_poly.pdbx_strand_id
1 'polypeptide(L)'
;MEDNRKGVDEALTSTCQQVLGRNKHHRKEWISIETMHHIQERKNMKTAINNSRTRTEKFNAQAEYTGANKQVKRSIIADNHKYVEDRVTIMVKAATEGNMRRPYDSTKKLASNTWQIGETGEGQRTQANHRFRNRWVEHFEGLLNRPTIFNSSNIEAAHTHTPPYDWYSTNDGRNQYSYETN
;
A
#
# COMPACT_ATOMS: atom_id res chain seq x y z
N MET A 1 -32.29 38.79 15.60
CA MET A 1 -31.37 39.23 14.53
C MET A 1 -30.23 38.25 14.27
N GLU A 2 -29.98 37.24 15.13
CA GLU A 2 -29.11 36.09 14.82
C GLU A 2 -29.69 35.16 13.74
N ASP A 3 -31.01 34.92 13.75
CA ASP A 3 -31.64 33.88 12.93
C ASP A 3 -31.55 34.15 11.42
N ASN A 4 -31.60 35.43 11.04
CA ASN A 4 -31.45 35.89 9.66
C ASN A 4 -30.02 35.70 9.14
N ARG A 5 -28.99 35.82 9.98
CA ARG A 5 -27.61 35.52 9.59
C ARG A 5 -27.39 34.02 9.43
N LYS A 6 -27.95 33.23 10.34
CA LYS A 6 -27.90 31.76 10.29
C LYS A 6 -28.57 31.19 9.03
N GLY A 7 -29.74 31.73 8.65
CA GLY A 7 -30.44 31.30 7.44
C GLY A 7 -29.65 31.58 6.15
N VAL A 8 -28.92 32.70 6.09
CA VAL A 8 -28.06 33.04 4.93
C VAL A 8 -26.85 32.10 4.85
N ASP A 9 -26.19 31.82 5.98
CA ASP A 9 -25.06 30.87 6.04
C ASP A 9 -25.50 29.45 5.65
N GLU A 10 -26.69 29.01 6.07
CA GLU A 10 -27.27 27.72 5.69
C GLU A 10 -27.62 27.65 4.19
N ALA A 11 -28.21 28.70 3.62
CA ALA A 11 -28.55 28.77 2.20
C ALA A 11 -27.30 28.75 1.31
N LEU A 12 -26.25 29.49 1.70
CA LEU A 12 -24.96 29.46 1.01
C LEU A 12 -24.31 28.08 1.09
N THR A 13 -24.30 27.47 2.27
CA THR A 13 -23.74 26.12 2.47
C THR A 13 -24.49 25.08 1.63
N SER A 14 -25.83 25.17 1.55
CA SER A 14 -26.66 24.27 0.75
C SER A 14 -26.37 24.41 -0.74
N THR A 15 -26.28 25.65 -1.24
CA THR A 15 -25.99 25.94 -2.65
C THR A 15 -24.60 25.41 -3.04
N CYS A 16 -23.59 25.63 -2.19
CA CYS A 16 -22.25 25.10 -2.39
C CYS A 16 -22.23 23.57 -2.41
N GLN A 17 -22.97 22.89 -1.52
CA GLN A 17 -23.08 21.43 -1.51
C GLN A 17 -23.81 20.87 -2.74
N GLN A 18 -24.78 21.61 -3.29
CA GLN A 18 -25.52 21.20 -4.48
C GLN A 18 -24.68 21.35 -5.75
N VAL A 19 -23.92 22.45 -5.87
CA VAL A 19 -23.09 22.74 -7.05
C VAL A 19 -21.79 21.92 -7.05
N LEU A 20 -21.09 21.88 -5.92
CA LEU A 20 -19.79 21.19 -5.81
C LEU A 20 -19.93 19.71 -5.44
N GLY A 21 -21.14 19.28 -5.04
CA GLY A 21 -21.37 17.97 -4.44
C GLY A 21 -20.77 17.87 -3.04
N ARG A 22 -21.29 16.94 -2.22
CA ARG A 22 -20.56 16.52 -1.02
C ARG A 22 -19.42 15.62 -1.46
N ASN A 23 -18.19 16.05 -1.19
CA ASN A 23 -17.04 15.20 -1.37
C ASN A 23 -17.22 13.97 -0.47
N LYS A 24 -17.53 12.81 -1.06
CA LYS A 24 -17.71 11.58 -0.31
C LYS A 24 -16.33 11.23 0.20
N HIS A 25 -16.05 11.56 1.45
CA HIS A 25 -14.90 11.03 2.17
C HIS A 25 -15.15 9.52 2.31
N HIS A 26 -14.83 8.79 1.25
CA HIS A 26 -14.64 7.36 1.31
C HIS A 26 -13.51 7.16 2.30
N ARG A 27 -13.90 6.81 3.52
CA ARG A 27 -12.97 6.32 4.51
C ARG A 27 -12.14 5.26 3.83
N LYS A 28 -10.80 5.41 3.91
CA LYS A 28 -9.90 4.40 3.37
C LYS A 28 -10.33 3.06 3.97
N GLU A 29 -10.65 2.08 3.12
CA GLU A 29 -11.23 0.78 3.50
C GLU A 29 -10.45 0.09 4.64
N TRP A 30 -9.16 0.40 4.79
CA TRP A 30 -8.25 -0.21 5.74
C TRP A 30 -8.25 0.41 7.14
N ILE A 31 -8.76 1.64 7.34
CA ILE A 31 -8.73 2.28 8.66
C ILE A 31 -9.85 1.70 9.53
N SER A 32 -9.53 1.20 10.72
CA SER A 32 -10.46 0.66 11.72
C SER A 32 -11.24 1.74 12.46
N ILE A 33 -12.38 1.37 13.05
CA ILE A 33 -13.28 2.32 13.76
C ILE A 33 -12.58 2.81 15.02
N GLU A 34 -11.85 1.91 15.69
CA GLU A 34 -11.01 2.19 16.85
C GLU A 34 -9.93 3.24 16.53
N THR A 35 -9.20 3.07 15.42
CA THR A 35 -8.21 4.07 14.97
C THR A 35 -8.84 5.43 14.69
N MET A 36 -10.06 5.46 14.16
CA MET A 36 -10.81 6.71 13.95
C MET A 36 -11.14 7.39 15.29
N HIS A 37 -11.55 6.62 16.29
CA HIS A 37 -11.81 7.11 17.64
C HIS A 37 -10.55 7.75 18.24
N HIS A 38 -9.41 7.07 18.18
CA HIS A 38 -8.14 7.61 18.67
C HIS A 38 -7.70 8.88 17.94
N ILE A 39 -7.95 8.98 16.63
CA ILE A 39 -7.68 10.21 15.87
C ILE A 39 -8.54 11.35 16.40
N GLN A 40 -9.80 11.10 16.74
CA GLN A 40 -10.71 12.09 17.29
C GLN A 40 -10.29 12.52 18.70
N GLU A 41 -9.93 11.58 19.58
CA GLU A 41 -9.40 11.86 20.92
C GLU A 41 -8.16 12.75 20.86
N ARG A 42 -7.21 12.41 19.97
CA ARG A 42 -6.00 13.22 19.75
C ARG A 42 -6.34 14.65 19.30
N LYS A 43 -7.38 14.85 18.47
CA LYS A 43 -7.85 16.19 18.06
C LYS A 43 -8.44 16.97 19.23
N ASN A 44 -9.21 16.32 20.08
CA ASN A 44 -9.77 16.94 21.28
C ASN A 44 -8.64 17.37 22.24
N MET A 45 -7.63 16.53 22.46
CA MET A 45 -6.45 16.87 23.25
C MET A 45 -5.65 18.04 22.66
N LYS A 46 -5.54 18.12 21.33
CA LYS A 46 -4.93 19.28 20.65
C LYS A 46 -5.69 20.57 20.94
N THR A 47 -7.02 20.49 21.02
CA THR A 47 -7.88 21.62 21.37
C THR A 47 -7.70 22.02 22.84
N ALA A 48 -7.57 21.05 23.75
CA ALA A 48 -7.26 21.30 25.16
C ALA A 48 -5.91 22.04 25.34
N ILE A 49 -4.88 21.67 24.57
CA ILE A 49 -3.59 22.40 24.58
C ILE A 49 -3.79 23.86 24.14
N ASN A 50 -4.54 24.11 23.07
CA ASN A 50 -4.75 25.46 22.55
C ASN A 50 -5.55 26.34 23.52
N ASN A 51 -6.47 25.73 24.30
CA ASN A 51 -7.31 26.42 25.26
C ASN A 51 -6.67 26.55 26.66
N SER A 52 -5.49 25.97 26.88
CA SER A 52 -4.79 26.03 28.18
C SER A 52 -4.47 27.47 28.56
N ARG A 53 -4.77 27.84 29.81
CA ARG A 53 -4.55 29.20 30.34
C ARG A 53 -3.24 29.32 31.09
N THR A 54 -2.86 28.25 31.79
CA THR A 54 -1.66 28.24 32.63
C THR A 54 -0.56 27.37 32.01
N ARG A 55 0.70 27.72 32.24
CA ARG A 55 1.87 26.96 31.74
C ARG A 55 1.86 25.48 32.19
N THR A 56 1.39 25.21 33.41
CA THR A 56 1.26 23.86 33.96
C THR A 56 0.20 23.03 33.23
N GLU A 57 -0.98 23.61 32.97
CA GLU A 57 -2.04 22.95 32.20
C GLU A 57 -1.56 22.60 30.78
N LYS A 58 -0.85 23.54 30.14
CA LYS A 58 -0.27 23.32 28.82
C LYS A 58 0.73 22.18 28.82
N PHE A 59 1.59 22.09 29.84
CA PHE A 59 2.57 21.03 29.99
C PHE A 59 1.90 19.65 30.15
N ASN A 60 0.87 19.56 31.00
CA ASN A 60 0.13 18.32 31.22
C ASN A 60 -0.62 17.88 29.95
N ALA A 61 -1.36 18.78 29.31
CA ALA A 61 -2.08 18.48 28.07
C ALA A 61 -1.13 18.09 26.92
N GLN A 62 0.07 18.66 26.87
CA GLN A 62 1.11 18.29 25.91
C GLN A 62 1.66 16.88 26.15
N ALA A 63 1.79 16.46 27.42
CA ALA A 63 2.19 15.10 27.77
C ALA A 63 1.14 14.08 27.31
N GLU A 64 -0.14 14.33 27.60
CA GLU A 64 -1.26 13.48 27.16
C GLU A 64 -1.35 13.38 25.64
N TYR A 65 -1.27 14.51 24.93
CA TYR A 65 -1.27 14.54 23.47
C TYR A 65 -0.13 13.70 22.89
N THR A 66 1.05 13.72 23.53
CA THR A 66 2.20 12.93 23.09
C THR A 66 1.93 11.43 23.23
N GLY A 67 1.26 11.00 24.30
CA GLY A 67 0.79 9.62 24.49
C GLY A 67 -0.22 9.21 23.42
N ALA A 68 -1.29 9.97 23.25
CA ALA A 68 -2.34 9.70 22.26
C ALA A 68 -1.81 9.70 20.82
N ASN A 69 -0.89 10.60 20.48
CA ASN A 69 -0.26 10.64 19.16
C ASN A 69 0.57 9.38 18.86
N LYS A 70 1.23 8.80 19.88
CA LYS A 70 1.92 7.51 19.74
C LYS A 70 0.92 6.36 19.49
N GLN A 71 -0.20 6.35 20.20
CA GLN A 71 -1.25 5.34 20.02
C GLN A 71 -1.90 5.41 18.64
N VAL A 72 -2.20 6.61 18.14
CA VAL A 72 -2.70 6.81 16.77
C VAL A 72 -1.71 6.26 15.73
N LYS A 73 -0.41 6.52 15.89
CA LYS A 73 0.61 5.98 14.98
C LYS A 73 0.64 4.44 15.00
N ARG A 74 0.59 3.84 16.19
CA ARG A 74 0.59 2.36 16.35
C ARG A 74 -0.64 1.72 15.74
N SER A 75 -1.83 2.26 15.99
CA SER A 75 -3.10 1.74 15.47
C SER A 75 -3.18 1.85 13.94
N ILE A 76 -2.71 2.97 13.36
CA ILE A 76 -2.58 3.12 11.91
C ILE A 76 -1.67 2.04 11.30
N ILE A 77 -0.54 1.72 11.94
CA ILE A 77 0.38 0.69 11.45
C ILE A 77 -0.26 -0.69 11.54
N ALA A 78 -0.94 -0.99 12.65
CA ALA A 78 -1.62 -2.27 12.86
C ALA A 78 -2.75 -2.50 11.85
N ASP A 79 -3.60 -1.49 11.63
CA ASP A 79 -4.67 -1.53 10.63
C ASP A 79 -4.14 -1.78 9.22
N ASN A 80 -3.06 -1.08 8.84
CA ASN A 80 -2.43 -1.27 7.54
C ASN A 80 -1.87 -2.70 7.40
N HIS A 81 -1.20 -3.22 8.43
CA HIS A 81 -0.68 -4.59 8.40
C HIS A 81 -1.79 -5.61 8.20
N LYS A 82 -2.85 -5.52 9.00
CA LYS A 82 -4.02 -6.41 8.91
C LYS A 82 -4.67 -6.34 7.54
N TYR A 83 -4.89 -5.13 7.02
CA TYR A 83 -5.48 -4.95 5.69
C TYR A 83 -4.68 -5.63 4.59
N VAL A 84 -3.35 -5.54 4.67
CA VAL A 84 -2.54 -6.21 3.64
C VAL A 84 -2.50 -7.72 3.84
N GLU A 85 -2.42 -8.23 5.06
CA GLU A 85 -2.49 -9.68 5.32
C GLU A 85 -3.80 -10.29 4.81
N ASP A 86 -4.93 -9.61 5.02
CA ASP A 86 -6.23 -10.04 4.51
C ASP A 86 -6.24 -10.07 2.97
N ARG A 87 -5.63 -9.06 2.31
CA ARG A 87 -5.47 -9.00 0.85
C ARG A 87 -4.59 -10.12 0.31
N VAL A 88 -3.46 -10.38 0.96
CA VAL A 88 -2.54 -11.49 0.62
C VAL A 88 -3.28 -12.82 0.71
N THR A 89 -4.02 -13.04 1.79
CA THR A 89 -4.79 -14.27 2.00
C THR A 89 -5.83 -14.50 0.89
N ILE A 90 -6.54 -13.44 0.47
CA ILE A 90 -7.50 -13.51 -0.64
C ILE A 90 -6.78 -13.82 -1.97
N MET A 91 -5.63 -13.21 -2.19
CA MET A 91 -4.82 -13.40 -3.39
C MET A 91 -4.29 -14.83 -3.52
N VAL A 92 -3.77 -15.41 -2.44
CA VAL A 92 -3.28 -16.79 -2.40
C VAL A 92 -4.40 -17.78 -2.70
N LYS A 93 -5.57 -17.62 -2.06
CA LYS A 93 -6.75 -18.45 -2.34
C LYS A 93 -7.17 -18.39 -3.80
N ALA A 94 -7.23 -17.19 -4.38
CA ALA A 94 -7.58 -17.02 -5.80
C ALA A 94 -6.56 -17.68 -6.74
N ALA A 95 -5.27 -17.63 -6.42
CA ALA A 95 -4.23 -18.30 -7.19
C ALA A 95 -4.35 -19.83 -7.11
N THR A 96 -4.63 -20.39 -5.93
CA THR A 96 -4.87 -21.83 -5.77
C THR A 96 -6.12 -22.32 -6.50
N GLU A 97 -7.11 -21.45 -6.68
CA GLU A 97 -8.34 -21.71 -7.46
C GLU A 97 -8.13 -21.50 -8.99
N GLY A 98 -6.91 -21.17 -9.44
CA GLY A 98 -6.59 -20.95 -10.85
C GLY A 98 -7.01 -19.58 -11.41
N ASN A 99 -7.48 -18.66 -10.56
CA ASN A 99 -7.86 -17.30 -10.97
C ASN A 99 -6.66 -16.35 -10.93
N MET A 100 -5.89 -16.30 -12.02
CA MET A 100 -4.69 -15.46 -12.14
C MET A 100 -4.97 -13.94 -12.21
N ARG A 101 -6.20 -13.51 -12.52
CA ARG A 101 -6.54 -12.09 -12.70
C ARG A 101 -6.72 -11.34 -11.37
N ARG A 102 -7.35 -11.98 -10.37
CA ARG A 102 -7.61 -11.40 -9.05
C ARG A 102 -6.36 -11.00 -8.25
N PRO A 103 -5.28 -11.83 -8.23
CA PRO A 103 -3.98 -11.45 -7.68
C PRO A 103 -3.43 -10.16 -8.28
N TYR A 104 -3.44 -10.04 -9.61
CA TYR A 104 -2.91 -8.87 -10.33
C TYR A 104 -3.67 -7.58 -9.99
N ASP A 105 -5.00 -7.61 -10.06
CA ASP A 105 -5.84 -6.45 -9.74
C ASP A 105 -5.66 -6.00 -8.28
N SER A 106 -5.44 -6.95 -7.37
CA SER A 106 -5.22 -6.68 -5.93
C SER A 106 -3.83 -6.08 -5.67
N THR A 107 -2.78 -6.60 -6.30
CA THR A 107 -1.42 -6.03 -6.24
C THR A 107 -1.39 -4.61 -6.80
N LYS A 108 -2.09 -4.36 -7.90
CA LYS A 108 -2.26 -3.01 -8.48
C LYS A 108 -2.95 -2.05 -7.51
N LYS A 109 -3.99 -2.51 -6.79
CA LYS A 109 -4.69 -1.71 -5.76
C LYS A 109 -3.78 -1.45 -4.56
N LEU A 110 -2.99 -2.42 -4.11
CA LEU A 110 -2.02 -2.26 -3.01
C LEU A 110 -0.94 -1.24 -3.36
N ALA A 111 -0.32 -1.37 -4.54
CA ALA A 111 0.70 -0.45 -5.02
C ALA A 111 0.18 0.99 -5.12
N SER A 112 -1.07 1.18 -5.54
CA SER A 112 -1.67 2.52 -5.63
C SER A 112 -1.91 3.17 -4.25
N ASN A 113 -2.11 2.36 -3.20
CA ASN A 113 -2.45 2.84 -1.85
C ASN A 113 -1.22 3.13 -0.98
N THR A 114 -0.08 2.46 -1.20
CA THR A 114 1.17 2.65 -0.43
C THR A 114 1.82 4.01 -0.66
N TRP A 115 1.75 4.56 -1.89
CA TRP A 115 2.35 5.85 -2.24
C TRP A 115 1.54 7.07 -1.77
N GLN A 116 0.31 6.89 -1.28
CA GLN A 116 -0.57 7.97 -0.79
C GLN A 116 -0.60 8.11 0.74
N ILE A 117 0.24 7.39 1.48
CA ILE A 117 0.36 7.51 2.93
C ILE A 117 1.49 8.52 3.22
N GLY A 118 1.10 9.80 3.26
CA GLY A 118 1.99 10.97 3.28
C GLY A 118 3.16 10.97 4.28
N GLU A 119 4.20 11.66 3.82
CA GLU A 119 5.48 12.00 4.43
C GLU A 119 5.33 12.58 5.84
N THR A 120 5.57 11.76 6.87
CA THR A 120 5.79 12.27 8.22
C THR A 120 6.58 11.23 9.02
N GLY A 121 7.90 11.44 9.13
CA GLY A 121 8.82 10.68 9.98
C GLY A 121 9.39 9.40 9.35
N GLU A 122 10.62 9.50 8.84
CA GLU A 122 11.24 8.54 7.90
C GLU A 122 11.81 7.26 8.56
N GLY A 123 12.13 7.27 9.85
CA GLY A 123 12.94 6.19 10.46
C GLY A 123 12.21 4.87 10.81
N GLN A 124 10.93 4.91 11.18
CA GLN A 124 10.19 3.69 11.59
C GLN A 124 9.34 3.09 10.46
N ARG A 125 8.89 3.93 9.51
CA ARG A 125 8.09 3.49 8.36
C ARG A 125 8.89 2.61 7.40
N THR A 126 10.16 2.92 7.21
CA THR A 126 11.08 2.18 6.35
C THR A 126 11.28 0.74 6.83
N GLN A 127 11.46 0.51 8.13
CA GLN A 127 11.65 -0.85 8.65
C GLN A 127 10.38 -1.72 8.48
N ALA A 128 9.20 -1.19 8.77
CA ALA A 128 7.95 -1.92 8.62
C ALA A 128 7.64 -2.22 7.13
N ASN A 129 7.86 -1.24 6.25
CA ASN A 129 7.72 -1.43 4.80
C ASN A 129 8.75 -2.42 4.23
N HIS A 130 9.97 -2.44 4.77
CA HIS A 130 11.01 -3.39 4.36
C HIS A 130 10.66 -4.83 4.76
N ARG A 131 10.24 -5.05 6.02
CA ARG A 131 9.77 -6.38 6.47
C ARG A 131 8.58 -6.86 5.65
N PHE A 132 7.66 -5.94 5.36
CA PHE A 132 6.51 -6.18 4.51
C PHE A 132 6.91 -6.61 3.10
N ARG A 133 7.80 -5.86 2.44
CA ARG A 133 8.34 -6.21 1.11
C ARG A 133 9.01 -7.58 1.12
N ASN A 134 9.80 -7.90 2.14
CA ASN A 134 10.52 -9.18 2.21
C ASN A 134 9.55 -10.36 2.34
N ARG A 135 8.51 -10.25 3.20
CA ARG A 135 7.46 -11.27 3.28
C ARG A 135 6.70 -11.45 1.97
N TRP A 136 6.50 -10.37 1.21
CA TRP A 136 5.87 -10.43 -0.10
C TRP A 136 6.71 -11.17 -1.14
N VAL A 137 8.01 -10.91 -1.16
CA VAL A 137 8.95 -11.63 -2.04
C VAL A 137 8.93 -13.12 -1.68
N GLU A 138 9.12 -13.47 -0.41
CA GLU A 138 9.12 -14.87 0.06
C GLU A 138 7.84 -15.63 -0.31
N HIS A 139 6.67 -15.00 -0.18
CA HIS A 139 5.39 -15.68 -0.36
C HIS A 139 4.96 -15.82 -1.83
N PHE A 140 5.28 -14.84 -2.68
CA PHE A 140 4.80 -14.80 -4.07
C PHE A 140 5.84 -15.17 -5.12
N GLU A 141 7.13 -15.21 -4.78
CA GLU A 141 8.18 -15.67 -5.69
C GLU A 141 7.90 -17.10 -6.18
N GLY A 142 7.55 -18.03 -5.29
CA GLY A 142 7.21 -19.41 -5.67
C GLY A 142 5.86 -19.58 -6.40
N LEU A 143 4.90 -18.68 -6.16
CA LEU A 143 3.56 -18.73 -6.77
C LEU A 143 3.55 -18.16 -8.20
N LEU A 144 4.31 -17.08 -8.44
CA LEU A 144 4.35 -16.39 -9.73
C LEU A 144 5.47 -16.90 -10.65
N ASN A 145 6.56 -17.43 -10.09
CA ASN A 145 7.71 -17.94 -10.86
C ASN A 145 7.71 -19.48 -10.97
N ARG A 146 6.55 -20.13 -10.90
CA ARG A 146 6.47 -21.57 -11.16
C ARG A 146 6.97 -21.82 -12.59
N PRO A 147 8.05 -22.58 -12.81
CA PRO A 147 8.46 -22.92 -14.16
C PRO A 147 7.27 -23.62 -14.83
N THR A 148 6.92 -23.19 -16.03
CA THR A 148 5.94 -23.85 -16.89
C THR A 148 6.23 -25.34 -16.81
N ILE A 149 5.24 -26.16 -16.43
CA ILE A 149 5.41 -27.61 -16.49
C ILE A 149 5.62 -27.91 -17.98
N PHE A 150 6.87 -28.05 -18.38
CA PHE A 150 7.29 -28.39 -19.74
C PHE A 150 7.11 -29.90 -19.94
N ASN A 151 5.91 -30.41 -19.65
CA ASN A 151 5.55 -31.80 -19.93
C ASN A 151 4.27 -31.83 -20.77
N SER A 152 4.31 -31.20 -21.95
CA SER A 152 3.45 -31.59 -23.06
C SER A 152 4.28 -31.61 -24.34
N SER A 153 5.03 -32.68 -24.56
CA SER A 153 5.35 -33.26 -25.87
C SER A 153 6.29 -34.44 -25.67
N ASN A 154 5.74 -35.51 -25.10
CA ASN A 154 6.19 -36.83 -25.53
C ASN A 154 5.34 -37.14 -26.78
N ILE A 155 5.70 -36.50 -27.90
CA ILE A 155 5.21 -36.88 -29.22
C ILE A 155 6.41 -37.55 -29.88
N GLU A 156 6.29 -38.86 -30.00
CA GLU A 156 7.15 -39.76 -30.73
C GLU A 156 7.61 -39.15 -32.06
N ALA A 157 8.93 -38.95 -32.19
CA ALA A 157 9.52 -38.39 -33.39
C ALA A 157 9.43 -39.41 -34.52
N ALA A 158 8.51 -39.21 -35.47
CA ALA A 158 8.56 -39.88 -36.76
C ALA A 158 9.77 -39.36 -37.54
N HIS A 159 10.72 -40.25 -37.78
CA HIS A 159 11.89 -40.00 -38.61
C HIS A 159 11.47 -39.66 -40.04
N THR A 160 11.87 -38.48 -40.52
CA THR A 160 11.96 -38.19 -41.97
C THR A 160 13.30 -37.53 -42.30
N HIS A 161 13.88 -38.07 -43.36
CA HIS A 161 15.23 -37.96 -43.88
C HIS A 161 15.60 -36.60 -44.50
N THR A 162 16.78 -36.05 -44.13
CA THR A 162 17.80 -35.28 -44.93
C THR A 162 17.40 -34.08 -45.83
N PRO A 163 18.33 -33.21 -46.33
CA PRO A 163 19.78 -33.06 -46.09
C PRO A 163 20.25 -31.59 -45.76
N PRO A 164 21.56 -31.36 -45.56
CA PRO A 164 22.13 -30.13 -44.99
C PRO A 164 22.66 -29.15 -46.06
N TYR A 165 22.61 -27.84 -45.79
CA TYR A 165 23.53 -26.88 -46.40
C TYR A 165 23.84 -25.71 -45.48
N ASP A 166 25.15 -25.50 -45.34
CA ASP A 166 25.85 -24.43 -44.65
C ASP A 166 25.52 -23.04 -45.22
N TRP A 167 25.39 -22.05 -44.33
CA TRP A 167 25.67 -20.65 -44.67
C TRP A 167 26.71 -20.12 -43.68
N TYR A 168 27.96 -20.11 -44.15
CA TYR A 168 29.06 -19.39 -43.53
C TYR A 168 28.86 -17.87 -43.62
N SER A 169 29.71 -17.18 -42.85
CA SER A 169 30.14 -15.78 -43.00
C SER A 169 29.40 -14.73 -42.19
N THR A 170 30.04 -13.82 -41.44
CA THR A 170 31.39 -13.65 -40.85
C THR A 170 31.37 -12.27 -40.18
N ASN A 171 32.35 -12.04 -39.31
CA ASN A 171 32.88 -10.75 -38.84
C ASN A 171 32.30 -10.23 -37.52
N ASP A 172 33.03 -10.29 -36.40
CA ASP A 172 34.34 -9.68 -36.05
C ASP A 172 34.10 -8.41 -35.21
N GLY A 173 34.79 -8.28 -34.08
CA GLY A 173 34.67 -7.10 -33.22
C GLY A 173 34.93 -7.25 -31.72
N ARG A 174 36.08 -7.81 -31.34
CA ARG A 174 36.88 -7.48 -30.13
C ARG A 174 36.30 -7.67 -28.71
N ASN A 175 36.75 -8.78 -28.14
CA ASN A 175 37.37 -8.99 -26.83
C ASN A 175 37.97 -7.72 -26.14
N GLN A 176 37.77 -7.53 -24.82
CA GLN A 176 38.83 -7.76 -23.80
C GLN A 176 38.53 -7.26 -22.36
N TYR A 177 39.04 -8.06 -21.40
CA TYR A 177 39.36 -7.85 -19.97
C TYR A 177 38.21 -7.95 -18.94
N SER A 178 38.01 -9.03 -18.16
CA SER A 178 38.85 -9.79 -17.20
C SER A 178 39.13 -9.07 -15.87
N TYR A 179 38.49 -9.55 -14.79
CA TYR A 179 39.01 -9.50 -13.42
C TYR A 179 38.71 -10.84 -12.74
N GLU A 180 39.72 -11.69 -12.64
CA GLU A 180 39.75 -12.80 -11.69
C GLU A 180 40.19 -12.29 -10.31
N THR A 181 39.68 -13.01 -9.32
CA THR A 181 39.85 -12.93 -7.88
C THR A 181 41.27 -13.25 -7.40
N ASN A 182 41.78 -12.47 -6.45
CA ASN A 182 42.27 -12.94 -5.14
C ASN A 182 42.39 -11.76 -4.17
#